data_AF-A0AAV3QFU8-F1
#
_entry.id   AF-A0AAV3QFU8-F1
#
_cell.length_a   1.000
_cell.length_b   1.000
_cell.length_c   1.000
_cell.angle_alpha   90.00
_cell.angle_beta   90.00
_cell.angle_gamma   90.00
#
_symmetry.space_group_name_H-M   'P 1'
#
loop_
_entity.id
_entity.type
_entity.pdbx_description
1 polymer ?
#
loop_
_entity_poly.entity_id
_entity_poly.type
_entity_poly.pdbx_seq_one_letter_code
_entity_poly.pdbx_strand_id
1 'polypeptide(L)'
;MPRRNKVKLELFQNMSERKVSFRKRNTGLIKKLSELSTLCDVDGCAIILNPFNSSFDVWPSPPGVQNILSKFRHMPELEQTKHMSNLETFTQERIQKTRDQVRKLRMENRMIEIEQIINQCMSGGSFDFKNNLNLLNDMDLVLSQNIQELNIRIKALKGDNFPQDTPMDG
;
A
#
# COMPACT_ATOMS: atom_id res chain seq x y z
N MET A 1 0.00 15.37 -28.46
CA MET A 1 1.14 14.46 -28.20
C MET A 1 0.60 13.07 -27.88
N PRO A 2 1.16 11.98 -28.45
CA PRO A 2 0.70 10.63 -28.12
C PRO A 2 0.83 10.39 -26.61
N ARG A 3 -0.25 9.93 -25.96
CA ARG A 3 -0.22 9.60 -24.53
C ARG A 3 0.74 8.44 -24.33
N ARG A 4 1.74 8.64 -23.47
CA ARG A 4 2.67 7.60 -23.08
C ARG A 4 1.90 6.50 -22.34
N ASN A 5 1.85 5.31 -22.90
CA ASN A 5 1.19 4.18 -22.26
C ASN A 5 1.79 3.91 -20.88
N LYS A 6 0.91 3.64 -19.91
CA LYS A 6 1.33 3.22 -18.58
C LYS A 6 2.05 1.88 -18.70
N VAL A 7 3.30 1.84 -18.26
CA VAL A 7 4.14 0.63 -18.32
C VAL A 7 3.80 -0.26 -17.13
N LYS A 8 3.64 -1.57 -17.35
CA LYS A 8 3.51 -2.56 -16.27
C LYS A 8 4.85 -2.69 -15.53
N LEU A 9 4.80 -2.77 -14.20
CA LEU A 9 6.00 -2.96 -13.37
C LEU A 9 6.35 -4.45 -13.30
N GLU A 10 6.81 -4.97 -14.43
CA GLU A 10 7.25 -6.35 -14.62
C GLU A 10 8.59 -6.38 -15.36
N LEU A 11 9.28 -7.53 -15.32
CA LEU A 11 10.54 -7.68 -16.03
C LEU A 11 10.29 -7.64 -17.53
N PHE A 12 10.99 -6.74 -18.22
CA PHE A 12 10.95 -6.69 -19.69
C PHE A 12 11.53 -7.98 -20.28
N GLN A 13 10.72 -8.64 -21.10
CA GLN A 13 11.13 -9.85 -21.84
C GLN A 13 12.08 -9.50 -22.99
N ASN A 14 11.81 -8.38 -23.69
CA ASN A 14 12.69 -7.88 -24.73
C ASN A 14 13.97 -7.29 -24.12
N MET A 15 15.12 -7.91 -24.42
CA MET A 15 16.43 -7.51 -23.92
C MET A 15 16.83 -6.08 -24.32
N SER A 16 16.53 -5.67 -25.55
CA SER A 16 16.86 -4.34 -26.06
C SER A 16 16.05 -3.27 -25.35
N GLU A 17 14.74 -3.48 -25.20
CA GLU A 17 13.87 -2.59 -24.41
C GLU A 17 14.30 -2.54 -22.95
N ARG A 18 14.66 -3.68 -22.36
CA ARG A 18 15.15 -3.76 -20.99
C ARG A 18 16.41 -2.92 -20.81
N LYS A 19 17.37 -3.02 -21.73
CA LYS A 19 18.63 -2.26 -21.70
C LYS A 19 18.39 -0.76 -21.85
N VAL A 20 17.53 -0.36 -22.78
CA VAL A 20 17.15 1.05 -22.96
C VAL A 20 16.41 1.60 -21.73
N SER A 21 15.47 0.83 -21.18
CA SER A 21 14.71 1.19 -19.98
C SER A 21 15.61 1.31 -18.76
N PHE A 22 16.52 0.35 -18.55
CA PHE A 22 17.53 0.40 -17.48
C PHE A 22 18.35 1.67 -17.55
N ARG A 23 18.97 1.98 -18.71
CA ARG A 23 19.77 3.20 -18.87
C ARG A 23 18.97 4.46 -18.53
N LYS A 24 17.76 4.60 -19.10
CA LYS A 24 16.90 5.77 -18.85
C LYS A 24 16.48 5.89 -17.38
N ARG A 25 16.08 4.79 -16.74
CA ARG A 25 15.64 4.77 -15.33
C ARG A 25 16.80 4.98 -14.38
N ASN A 26 17.96 4.40 -14.65
CA ASN A 26 19.18 4.56 -13.85
C ASN A 26 19.62 6.02 -13.83
N THR A 27 19.77 6.65 -15.00
CA THR A 27 20.07 8.09 -15.10
C THR A 27 19.02 8.95 -14.39
N GLY A 28 17.73 8.62 -14.56
CA GLY A 28 16.65 9.34 -13.89
C GLY A 28 16.69 9.19 -12.36
N LEU A 29 17.00 8.00 -11.86
CA LEU A 29 17.11 7.71 -10.43
C LEU A 29 18.25 8.50 -9.80
N ILE A 30 19.44 8.46 -10.40
CA ILE A 30 20.60 9.23 -9.92
C ILE A 30 20.31 10.74 -9.93
N LYS A 31 19.68 11.25 -11.00
CA LYS A 31 19.29 12.66 -11.07
C LYS A 31 18.31 13.03 -9.94
N LYS A 32 17.29 12.21 -9.70
CA LYS A 32 16.31 12.45 -8.63
C LYS A 32 16.93 12.38 -7.24
N LEU A 33 17.86 11.45 -7.02
CA LEU A 33 18.60 11.35 -5.77
C LEU A 33 19.49 12.59 -5.55
N SER A 34 20.19 13.05 -6.59
CA SER A 34 20.98 14.29 -6.52
C SER A 34 20.10 15.50 -6.22
N GLU A 35 18.96 15.65 -6.91
CA GLU A 35 18.00 16.74 -6.65
C GLU A 35 17.49 16.69 -5.21
N LEU A 36 17.09 15.51 -4.71
CA LEU A 36 16.60 15.32 -3.35
C LEU A 36 17.67 15.67 -2.31
N SER A 37 18.89 15.17 -2.49
CA SER A 37 20.02 15.42 -1.61
C SER A 37 20.33 16.92 -1.52
N THR A 38 20.33 17.63 -2.65
CA THR A 38 20.58 19.08 -2.70
C THR A 38 19.42 19.90 -2.13
N LEU A 39 18.17 19.58 -2.48
CA LEU A 39 17.01 20.39 -2.07
C LEU A 39 16.64 20.23 -0.61
N CYS A 40 16.87 19.03 -0.06
CA CYS A 40 16.50 18.72 1.32
C CYS A 40 17.70 18.70 2.27
N ASP A 41 18.92 18.95 1.78
CA ASP A 41 20.17 18.86 2.54
C ASP A 41 20.30 17.51 3.29
N VAL A 42 20.09 16.43 2.56
CA VAL A 42 20.16 15.06 3.09
C VAL A 42 21.29 14.28 2.44
N ASP A 43 22.03 13.53 3.26
CA ASP A 43 22.99 12.55 2.78
C ASP A 43 22.25 11.40 2.07
N GLY A 44 22.66 11.09 0.83
CA GLY A 44 22.08 10.01 0.06
C GLY A 44 23.12 9.32 -0.82
N CYS A 45 22.97 8.02 -1.04
CA CYS A 45 23.83 7.27 -1.94
C CYS A 45 23.05 6.21 -2.72
N ALA A 46 23.58 5.82 -3.88
CA ALA A 46 23.05 4.71 -4.66
C ALA A 46 24.18 3.74 -5.06
N ILE A 47 23.88 2.45 -4.97
CA ILE A 47 24.72 1.35 -5.45
C ILE A 47 23.85 0.48 -6.35
N ILE A 48 24.10 0.51 -7.66
CA ILE A 48 23.22 -0.10 -8.65
C ILE A 48 24.02 -1.09 -9.48
N LEU A 49 23.67 -2.38 -9.40
CA LEU A 49 24.25 -3.39 -10.27
C LEU A 49 23.73 -3.22 -11.70
N ASN A 50 24.63 -3.10 -12.65
CA ASN A 50 24.32 -3.11 -14.06
C ASN A 50 24.31 -4.55 -14.59
N PRO A 51 23.13 -5.09 -14.95
CA PRO A 51 23.01 -6.50 -15.32
C PRO A 51 23.54 -6.81 -16.73
N PHE A 52 24.03 -5.81 -17.47
CA PHE A 52 24.47 -5.98 -18.87
C PHE A 52 25.99 -6.01 -19.05
N ASN A 53 26.74 -5.64 -18.02
CA ASN A 53 28.20 -5.61 -18.03
C ASN A 53 28.81 -5.95 -16.66
N SER A 54 27.99 -6.37 -15.68
CA SER A 54 28.39 -6.73 -14.32
C SER A 54 29.16 -5.65 -13.56
N SER A 55 29.00 -4.38 -13.94
CA SER A 55 29.58 -3.23 -13.23
C SER A 55 28.59 -2.67 -12.20
N PHE A 56 29.10 -1.88 -11.25
CA PHE A 56 28.26 -1.08 -10.36
C PHE A 56 28.28 0.38 -10.81
N ASP A 57 27.10 0.96 -10.96
CA ASP A 57 26.93 2.40 -11.05
C ASP A 57 26.75 2.92 -9.61
N VAL A 58 27.66 3.78 -9.18
CA VAL A 58 27.67 4.33 -7.81
C VAL A 58 27.56 5.84 -7.84
N TRP A 59 26.83 6.39 -6.88
CA TRP A 59 26.66 7.83 -6.70
C TRP A 59 26.68 8.18 -5.21
N PRO A 60 27.33 9.29 -4.78
CA PRO A 60 27.94 10.34 -5.62
C PRO A 60 29.31 9.97 -6.21
N SER A 61 30.10 9.19 -5.49
CA SER A 61 31.39 8.64 -5.91
C SER A 61 31.73 7.46 -5.01
N PRO A 62 32.66 6.55 -5.38
CA PRO A 62 33.01 5.44 -4.50
C PRO A 62 33.43 5.88 -3.08
N PRO A 63 34.30 6.90 -2.90
CA PRO A 63 34.61 7.42 -1.56
C PRO A 63 33.40 8.07 -0.86
N GLY A 64 32.56 8.80 -1.60
CA GLY A 64 31.37 9.44 -1.03
C GLY A 64 30.35 8.41 -0.51
N VAL A 65 30.13 7.33 -1.26
CA VAL A 65 29.29 6.20 -0.81
C VAL A 65 29.87 5.56 0.44
N GLN A 66 31.18 5.31 0.50
CA GLN A 66 31.82 4.75 1.69
C GLN A 66 31.64 5.63 2.93
N ASN A 67 31.76 6.96 2.78
CA ASN A 67 31.51 7.90 3.86
C ASN A 67 30.05 7.87 4.35
N ILE A 68 29.09 7.74 3.45
CA ILE A 68 27.66 7.67 3.83
C ILE A 68 27.36 6.33 4.50
N LEU A 69 27.88 5.22 3.96
CA LEU A 69 27.72 3.90 4.55
C LEU A 69 28.38 3.79 5.93
N SER A 70 29.53 4.43 6.14
CA SER A 70 30.16 4.47 7.45
C SER A 70 29.27 5.22 8.44
N LYS A 71 28.78 6.42 8.11
CA LYS A 71 27.82 7.16 8.95
C LYS A 71 26.60 6.30 9.30
N PHE A 72 25.98 5.66 8.30
CA PHE A 72 24.81 4.80 8.49
C PHE A 72 25.06 3.65 9.47
N ARG A 73 26.20 2.97 9.35
CA ARG A 73 26.58 1.85 10.24
C ARG A 73 26.82 2.25 11.69
N HIS A 74 27.14 3.52 11.95
CA HIS A 74 27.33 4.05 13.30
C HIS A 74 26.02 4.53 13.95
N MET A 75 24.90 4.53 13.22
CA MET A 75 23.58 4.87 13.78
C MET A 75 23.02 3.71 14.62
N PRO A 76 22.15 3.98 15.60
CA PRO A 76 21.42 2.93 16.32
C PRO A 76 20.62 2.02 15.37
N GLU A 77 20.54 0.72 15.67
CA GLU A 77 19.86 -0.27 14.81
C GLU A 77 18.39 0.06 14.54
N LEU A 78 17.69 0.61 15.53
CA LEU A 78 16.31 1.06 15.38
C LEU A 78 16.18 2.14 14.30
N GLU A 79 17.13 3.07 14.22
CA GLU A 79 17.14 4.13 13.22
C GLU A 79 17.50 3.60 11.83
N GLN A 80 18.43 2.64 11.76
CA GLN A 80 18.81 2.00 10.50
C GLN A 80 17.63 1.29 9.83
N THR A 81 16.76 0.67 10.63
CA THR A 81 15.66 -0.17 10.14
C THR A 81 14.31 0.56 10.03
N LYS A 82 14.13 1.69 10.73
CA LYS A 82 12.84 2.41 10.86
C LYS A 82 12.09 2.63 9.54
N HIS A 83 12.83 2.93 8.48
CA HIS A 83 12.29 3.20 7.14
C HIS A 83 12.89 2.28 6.06
N MET A 84 13.45 1.15 6.47
CA MET A 84 14.04 0.19 5.55
C MET A 84 12.94 -0.53 4.77
N SER A 85 12.92 -0.33 3.45
CA SER A 85 12.12 -1.12 2.52
C SER A 85 13.03 -2.07 1.78
N ASN A 86 12.65 -3.35 1.71
CA ASN A 86 13.35 -4.35 0.93
C ASN A 86 12.40 -4.93 -0.13
N LEU A 87 12.94 -5.75 -1.04
CA LEU A 87 12.15 -6.31 -2.12
C LEU A 87 11.00 -7.19 -1.62
N GLU A 88 11.21 -7.91 -0.52
CA GLU A 88 10.20 -8.78 0.07
C GLU A 88 9.03 -7.97 0.63
N THR A 89 9.31 -7.00 1.50
CA THR A 89 8.27 -6.14 2.11
C THR A 89 7.52 -5.34 1.04
N PHE A 90 8.22 -4.77 0.06
CA PHE A 90 7.60 -4.10 -1.08
C PHE A 90 6.68 -5.03 -1.88
N THR A 91 7.12 -6.28 -2.13
CA THR A 91 6.31 -7.25 -2.87
C THR A 91 5.07 -7.66 -2.08
N GLN A 92 5.20 -7.88 -0.77
CA GLN A 92 4.09 -8.20 0.13
C GLN A 92 3.06 -7.07 0.16
N GLU A 93 3.48 -5.81 0.29
CA GLU A 93 2.60 -4.64 0.23
C GLU A 93 1.82 -4.57 -1.10
N ARG A 94 2.48 -4.84 -2.23
CA ARG A 94 1.82 -4.86 -3.54
C ARG A 94 0.82 -6.00 -3.68
N ILE A 95 1.14 -7.19 -3.16
CA ILE A 95 0.21 -8.32 -3.10
C ILE A 95 -1.01 -7.92 -2.26
N GLN A 96 -0.80 -7.33 -1.09
CA GLN A 96 -1.88 -6.92 -0.19
C GLN A 96 -2.78 -5.88 -0.86
N LYS A 97 -2.20 -4.85 -1.47
CA LYS A 97 -2.96 -3.84 -2.23
C LYS A 97 -3.79 -4.45 -3.36
N THR A 98 -3.25 -5.45 -4.05
CA THR A 98 -3.99 -6.16 -5.10
C THR A 98 -5.12 -6.99 -4.52
N ARG A 99 -4.90 -7.68 -3.38
CA ARG A 99 -5.94 -8.42 -2.66
C ARG A 99 -7.06 -7.50 -2.19
N ASP A 100 -6.74 -6.32 -1.69
CA ASP A 100 -7.71 -5.33 -1.24
C ASP A 100 -8.55 -4.80 -2.41
N GLN A 101 -7.92 -4.56 -3.57
CA GLN A 101 -8.65 -4.21 -4.80
C GLN A 101 -9.63 -5.32 -5.23
N VAL A 102 -9.19 -6.58 -5.18
CA VAL A 102 -10.07 -7.72 -5.49
C VAL A 102 -11.20 -7.83 -4.48
N ARG A 103 -10.93 -7.64 -3.18
CA ARG A 103 -11.97 -7.64 -2.14
C ARG A 103 -13.02 -6.54 -2.41
N LYS A 104 -12.56 -5.33 -2.74
CA LYS A 104 -13.43 -4.20 -3.06
C LYS A 104 -14.33 -4.50 -4.27
N LEU A 105 -13.76 -4.98 -5.36
CA LEU A 105 -14.53 -5.33 -6.56
C LEU A 105 -15.54 -6.47 -6.30
N ARG A 106 -15.17 -7.47 -5.48
CA ARG A 106 -16.10 -8.53 -5.08
C ARG A 106 -17.26 -7.99 -4.25
N MET A 107 -16.99 -7.05 -3.34
CA MET A 107 -18.02 -6.40 -2.53
C MET A 107 -18.95 -5.57 -3.41
N GLU A 108 -18.41 -4.79 -4.35
CA GLU A 108 -19.21 -4.01 -5.32
C GLU A 108 -20.11 -4.92 -6.17
N ASN A 109 -19.57 -6.02 -6.71
CA ASN A 109 -20.37 -6.98 -7.47
C ASN A 109 -21.50 -7.61 -6.62
N ARG A 110 -21.20 -7.97 -5.37
CA ARG A 110 -22.22 -8.51 -4.44
C ARG A 110 -23.31 -7.49 -4.11
N MET A 111 -22.96 -6.22 -3.95
CA MET A 111 -23.96 -5.16 -3.74
C MET A 111 -24.92 -5.05 -4.92
N ILE A 112 -24.41 -5.18 -6.15
CA ILE A 112 -25.24 -5.20 -7.37
C ILE A 112 -26.17 -6.43 -7.37
N GLU A 113 -25.66 -7.61 -6.99
CA GLU A 113 -26.48 -8.83 -6.88
C GLU A 113 -27.61 -8.68 -5.86
N ILE A 114 -27.32 -8.10 -4.69
CA ILE A 114 -28.32 -7.82 -3.63
C ILE A 114 -29.38 -6.85 -4.15
N GLU A 115 -28.98 -5.76 -4.81
CA GLU A 115 -29.90 -4.77 -5.37
C GLU A 115 -30.86 -5.40 -6.38
N GLN A 116 -30.35 -6.25 -7.28
CA GLN A 116 -31.17 -6.97 -8.25
C GLN A 116 -32.23 -7.86 -7.58
N ILE A 117 -31.84 -8.58 -6.54
CA ILE A 117 -32.73 -9.44 -5.76
C ILE A 117 -33.80 -8.63 -5.04
N ILE A 118 -33.43 -7.53 -4.38
CA ILE A 118 -34.39 -6.66 -3.67
C ILE A 118 -35.44 -6.16 -4.66
N ASN A 119 -35.00 -5.68 -5.84
CA ASN A 119 -35.91 -5.21 -6.89
C ASN A 119 -36.86 -6.32 -7.39
N GLN A 120 -36.38 -7.56 -7.52
CA GLN A 120 -37.23 -8.71 -7.87
C GLN A 120 -38.27 -9.01 -6.78
N CYS A 121 -37.88 -9.00 -5.50
CA CYS A 121 -38.78 -9.23 -4.37
C CYS A 121 -39.88 -8.17 -4.31
N MET A 122 -39.50 -6.89 -4.46
CA MET A 122 -40.43 -5.76 -4.47
C MET A 122 -41.43 -5.82 -5.64
N SER A 123 -41.07 -6.49 -6.73
CA SER A 123 -41.93 -6.70 -7.90
C SER A 123 -42.84 -7.94 -7.78
N GLY A 124 -42.88 -8.60 -6.62
CA GLY A 124 -43.68 -9.80 -6.38
C GLY A 124 -43.05 -11.10 -6.88
N GLY A 125 -41.75 -11.10 -7.19
CA GLY A 125 -40.99 -12.30 -7.57
C GLY A 125 -40.69 -13.22 -6.39
N SER A 126 -40.56 -14.52 -6.66
CA SER A 126 -40.14 -15.53 -5.67
C SER A 126 -38.65 -15.40 -5.34
N PHE A 127 -38.31 -15.38 -4.04
CA PHE A 127 -36.92 -15.34 -3.57
C PHE A 127 -36.41 -16.74 -3.21
N ASP A 128 -35.37 -17.21 -3.89
CA ASP A 128 -34.74 -18.50 -3.61
C ASP A 128 -33.67 -18.37 -2.51
N PHE A 129 -34.11 -18.53 -1.27
CA PHE A 129 -33.23 -18.53 -0.08
C PHE A 129 -32.11 -19.57 -0.14
N LYS A 130 -32.33 -20.71 -0.82
CA LYS A 130 -31.42 -21.86 -0.76
C LYS A 130 -30.18 -21.64 -1.62
N ASN A 131 -30.35 -21.01 -2.78
CA ASN A 131 -29.25 -20.67 -3.68
C ASN A 131 -28.47 -19.41 -3.27
N ASN A 132 -29.04 -18.60 -2.35
CA ASN A 132 -28.47 -17.31 -1.94
C ASN A 132 -27.95 -17.30 -0.49
N LEU A 133 -27.72 -18.47 0.12
CA LEU A 133 -27.28 -18.59 1.53
C LEU A 133 -25.93 -17.90 1.81
N ASN A 134 -25.00 -17.95 0.86
CA ASN A 134 -23.71 -17.27 0.98
C ASN A 134 -23.88 -15.73 0.98
N LEU A 135 -24.86 -15.23 0.24
CA LEU A 135 -25.19 -13.80 0.16
C LEU A 135 -25.77 -13.29 1.49
N LEU A 136 -26.60 -14.11 2.15
CA LEU A 136 -27.14 -13.78 3.48
C LEU A 136 -26.04 -13.70 4.55
N ASN A 137 -25.08 -14.62 4.53
CA ASN A 137 -23.91 -14.56 5.41
C ASN A 137 -23.04 -13.32 5.14
N ASP A 138 -22.90 -12.92 3.87
CA ASP A 138 -22.17 -11.70 3.51
C ASP A 138 -22.93 -10.43 3.96
N MET A 139 -24.27 -10.40 3.86
CA MET A 139 -25.10 -9.31 4.39
C MET A 139 -25.00 -9.23 5.91
N ASP A 140 -25.05 -10.35 6.61
CA ASP A 140 -24.88 -10.42 8.07
C ASP A 140 -23.51 -9.86 8.50
N LEU A 141 -22.45 -10.19 7.76
CA LEU A 141 -21.11 -9.64 7.99
C LEU A 141 -21.06 -8.12 7.81
N VAL A 142 -21.64 -7.59 6.71
CA VAL A 142 -21.65 -6.14 6.43
C VAL A 142 -22.51 -5.39 7.45
N LEU A 143 -23.68 -5.93 7.82
CA LEU A 143 -24.55 -5.35 8.85
C LEU A 143 -23.84 -5.33 10.20
N SER A 144 -23.16 -6.42 10.58
CA SER A 144 -22.38 -6.48 11.81
C SER A 144 -21.26 -5.42 11.85
N GLN A 145 -20.55 -5.22 10.74
CA GLN A 145 -19.52 -4.18 10.63
C GLN A 145 -20.12 -2.77 10.75
N ASN A 146 -21.23 -2.50 10.05
CA ASN A 146 -21.90 -1.20 10.12
C ASN A 146 -22.44 -0.90 11.52
N ILE A 147 -23.01 -1.90 12.20
CA ILE A 147 -23.45 -1.79 13.60
C ILE A 147 -22.26 -1.47 14.50
N GLN A 148 -21.12 -2.13 14.31
CA GLN A 148 -19.90 -1.81 15.07
C GLN A 148 -19.42 -0.38 14.84
N GLU A 149 -19.39 0.09 13.58
CA GLU A 149 -18.97 1.45 13.26
C GLU A 149 -19.92 2.50 13.85
N LEU A 150 -21.24 2.27 13.75
CA LEU A 150 -22.25 3.13 14.37
C LEU A 150 -22.10 3.16 15.89
N ASN A 151 -21.83 2.02 16.53
CA ASN A 151 -21.59 1.96 17.97
C ASN A 151 -20.32 2.73 18.38
N ILE A 152 -19.25 2.68 17.59
CA ILE A 152 -18.04 3.48 17.83
C ILE A 152 -18.38 4.97 17.72
N ARG A 153 -19.12 5.38 16.68
CA ARG A 153 -19.56 6.78 16.52
C ARG A 153 -20.47 7.24 17.65
N ILE A 154 -21.42 6.41 18.08
CA ILE A 154 -22.30 6.70 19.22
C ILE A 154 -21.49 6.88 20.51
N LYS A 155 -20.50 6.02 20.77
CA LYS A 155 -19.60 6.17 21.93
C LYS A 155 -18.82 7.47 21.87
N ALA A 156 -18.24 7.80 20.71
CA ALA A 156 -17.53 9.06 20.51
C ALA A 156 -18.43 10.29 20.73
N LEU A 157 -19.71 10.21 20.34
CA LEU A 157 -20.70 11.27 20.54
C LEU A 157 -21.23 11.36 21.98
N LYS A 158 -21.25 10.23 22.71
CA LYS A 158 -21.72 10.19 24.11
C LYS A 158 -20.69 10.69 25.11
N GLY A 159 -19.41 10.80 24.72
CA GLY A 159 -18.32 11.33 25.55
C GLY A 159 -18.10 10.48 26.81
N ASP A 160 -17.00 9.74 26.87
CA ASP A 160 -16.54 9.17 28.15
C ASP A 160 -16.19 10.33 29.12
N ASN A 161 -17.18 10.73 29.91
CA ASN A 161 -17.03 11.52 31.12
C ASN A 161 -18.11 11.07 32.11
N PHE A 162 -17.78 10.07 32.92
CA PHE A 162 -18.27 9.97 34.28
C PHE A 162 -17.08 9.63 35.19
N PRO A 163 -16.60 10.58 36.00
CA PRO A 163 -15.83 10.23 37.18
C PRO A 163 -16.74 9.42 38.10
N GLN A 164 -16.20 8.33 38.64
CA GLN A 164 -16.78 7.69 39.81
C GLN A 164 -16.71 8.68 40.97
N ASP A 165 -17.86 9.14 41.46
CA ASP A 165 -17.92 9.84 42.75
C ASP A 165 -17.78 8.81 43.87
N THR A 166 -16.56 8.70 44.40
CA THR A 166 -16.28 8.59 45.84
C THR A 166 -14.97 9.35 46.08
N PRO A 167 -14.77 10.10 47.19
CA PRO A 167 -14.86 9.50 48.53
C PRO A 167 -15.30 10.40 49.72
N MET A 168 -15.74 9.71 50.77
CA MET A 168 -15.44 9.81 52.22
C MET A 168 -15.28 11.16 52.95
N ASP A 169 -15.89 11.13 54.15
CA ASP A 169 -15.59 11.81 55.41
C ASP A 169 -16.14 13.22 55.69
N GLY A 170 -16.84 13.27 56.83
CA GLY A 170 -17.53 14.40 57.45
C GLY A 170 -18.59 13.91 58.43
#